data_AF-A0A3N5Z5Z6-F1
#
_entry.id   AF-A0A3N5Z5Z6-F1
#
_cell.length_a   1.000
_cell.length_b   1.000
_cell.length_c   1.000
_cell.angle_alpha   90.00
_cell.angle_beta   90.00
_cell.angle_gamma   90.00
#
_symmetry.space_group_name_H-M   'P 1'
#
loop_
_entity.id
_entity.type
_entity.pdbx_description
1 polymer ?
#
loop_
_entity_poly.entity_id
_entity_poly.type
_entity_poly.pdbx_seq_one_letter_code
_entity_poly.pdbx_strand_id
1 'polypeptide(L)' 'MIASTDTEQVQLAALQRGISTVNIGQNPFAMGRLSAEFMLSYLTKGQLPDKRHYYLDFHYCTVENASTCKDNTLELQDEQ' A
#
# COMPACT_ATOMS: atom_id res chain seq x y z
N MET A 1 9.93 4.34 -21.25
CA MET A 1 9.14 4.41 -20.01
C MET A 1 9.35 3.10 -19.28
N ILE A 2 9.93 3.15 -18.08
CA ILE A 2 10.07 1.99 -17.20
C ILE A 2 9.11 2.23 -16.03
N ALA A 3 8.20 1.29 -15.80
CA ALA A 3 7.29 1.30 -14.67
C ALA A 3 7.57 0.07 -13.82
N SER A 4 7.70 0.25 -12.50
CA SER A 4 7.95 -0.84 -11.56
C SER A 4 6.85 -0.93 -10.51
N THR A 5 6.62 -2.15 -10.04
CA THR A 5 5.71 -2.46 -8.94
C THR A 5 6.48 -2.59 -7.64
N ASP A 6 5.80 -2.26 -6.56
CA ASP A 6 6.33 -2.07 -5.22
C ASP A 6 7.19 -0.80 -5.09
N THR A 7 7.56 -0.53 -3.84
CA THR A 7 8.38 0.61 -3.46
C THR A 7 9.61 0.10 -2.73
N GLU A 8 10.44 -0.74 -3.36
CA GLU A 8 11.71 -1.10 -2.75
C GLU A 8 12.70 0.06 -2.79
N GLN A 9 13.65 0.11 -1.84
CA GLN A 9 14.59 1.24 -1.76
C GLN A 9 15.44 1.39 -3.03
N VAL A 10 15.84 0.28 -3.66
CA VAL A 10 16.56 0.28 -4.93
C VAL A 10 15.72 0.85 -6.09
N GLN A 11 14.43 0.54 -6.12
CA GLN A 11 13.52 1.01 -7.16
C GLN A 11 13.23 2.51 -6.98
N LEU A 12 13.05 2.97 -5.74
CA LEU A 12 12.92 4.40 -5.43
C LEU A 12 14.21 5.18 -5.76
N ALA A 13 15.38 4.60 -5.51
CA ALA A 13 16.66 5.22 -5.90
C ALA A 13 16.79 5.32 -7.43
N ALA A 14 16.29 4.32 -8.18
CA ALA A 14 16.23 4.37 -9.64
C ALA A 14 15.23 5.42 -10.14
N LEU A 15 14.08 5.58 -9.47
CA LEU A 15 13.08 6.62 -9.75
C LEU A 15 13.66 8.02 -9.52
N GLN A 16 14.35 8.25 -8.40
CA GLN A 16 15.01 9.53 -8.09
C GLN A 16 16.09 9.90 -9.12
N ARG A 17 16.78 8.91 -9.69
CA ARG A 17 17.80 9.11 -10.73
C ARG A 17 17.21 9.24 -12.14
N GLY A 18 15.88 9.22 -12.28
CA GLY A 18 15.18 9.28 -13.57
C GLY A 18 15.38 8.04 -14.44
N ILE A 19 15.85 6.92 -13.86
CA ILE A 19 16.04 5.64 -14.55
C ILE A 19 14.68 4.92 -14.67
N SER A 20 13.85 5.00 -13.63
CA SER A 20 12.44 4.62 -13.66
C SER A 20 11.56 5.86 -13.85
N THR A 21 10.41 5.68 -14.49
CA THR A 21 9.44 6.76 -14.72
C THR A 21 8.36 6.79 -13.63
N VAL A 22 7.94 5.62 -13.14
CA VAL A 22 6.83 5.46 -12.19
C VAL A 22 7.05 4.23 -11.31
N ASN A 23 6.68 4.33 -10.04
CA ASN A 23 6.51 3.19 -9.13
C ASN A 23 5.08 3.13 -8.58
N ILE A 24 4.52 1.92 -8.45
CA ILE A 24 3.21 1.69 -7.85
C ILE A 24 3.39 0.80 -6.63
N GLY A 25 3.17 1.33 -5.44
CA GLY A 25 3.25 0.62 -4.16
C GLY A 25 1.90 0.07 -3.72
N GLN A 26 1.92 -1.13 -3.12
CA GLN A 26 0.76 -1.69 -2.41
C GLN A 26 0.67 -1.10 -0.99
N ASN A 27 -0.49 -1.22 -0.32
CA ASN A 27 -0.65 -0.93 1.11
C ASN A 27 -0.64 -2.23 1.94
N PRO A 28 0.53 -2.82 2.22
CA PRO A 28 0.63 -4.10 2.92
C PRO A 28 0.14 -4.04 4.37
N PHE A 29 0.19 -2.87 5.02
CA PHE A 29 -0.31 -2.71 6.39
C PHE A 29 -1.83 -2.85 6.44
N ALA A 30 -2.55 -2.11 5.59
CA ALA A 30 -4.00 -2.21 5.48
C ALA A 30 -4.44 -3.63 5.04
N MET A 31 -3.69 -4.26 4.13
CA MET A 31 -3.93 -5.66 3.72
C MET A 31 -3.86 -6.61 4.92
N GLY A 32 -2.83 -6.48 5.76
CA GLY A 32 -2.64 -7.30 6.95
C GLY A 32 -3.73 -7.06 7.99
N ARG A 33 -4.02 -5.80 8.31
CA ARG A 33 -5.07 -5.41 9.27
C ARG A 33 -6.43 -5.98 8.87
N LEU A 34 -6.87 -5.71 7.65
CA LEU A 34 -8.20 -6.13 7.18
C LEU A 34 -8.33 -7.66 7.15
N SER A 35 -7.26 -8.36 6.76
CA SER A 35 -7.24 -9.83 6.77
C SER A 35 -7.40 -10.39 8.19
N ALA A 36 -6.71 -9.79 9.17
CA ALA A 36 -6.83 -10.18 10.58
C ALA A 36 -8.23 -9.88 11.15
N GLU A 37 -8.83 -8.74 10.80
CA GLU A 37 -10.18 -8.35 11.21
C GLU A 37 -11.25 -9.31 10.68
N PHE A 38 -11.15 -9.74 9.42
CA PHE A 38 -12.04 -10.75 8.87
C PHE A 38 -11.90 -12.09 9.56
N MET A 39 -10.66 -12.53 9.83
CA MET A 39 -10.42 -13.77 10.56
C MET A 39 -11.00 -13.71 11.97
N LEU A 40 -10.78 -12.60 12.67
CA LEU A 40 -11.33 -12.37 14.01
C LEU A 40 -12.86 -12.38 14.01
N SER A 41 -13.49 -11.72 13.04
CA SER A 41 -14.96 -11.68 12.89
C SER A 41 -15.54 -13.07 12.63
N TYR A 42 -14.85 -13.88 11.82
CA TYR A 42 -15.24 -15.27 11.59
C TYR A 42 -15.11 -16.12 12.86
N LEU A 43 -13.99 -16.04 13.57
CA LEU A 43 -13.75 -16.83 14.79
C LEU A 43 -14.70 -16.46 15.94
N THR A 44 -15.09 -15.19 16.04
CA THR A 44 -15.91 -14.69 17.16
C THR A 44 -17.41 -14.70 16.88
N LYS A 45 -17.83 -14.47 15.63
CA LYS A 45 -19.24 -14.28 15.27
C LYS A 45 -19.72 -15.21 14.15
N GLY A 46 -18.82 -16.01 13.56
CA GLY A 46 -19.12 -16.80 12.36
C GLY A 46 -19.40 -15.96 11.12
N GLN A 47 -19.04 -14.66 11.14
CA GLN A 47 -19.32 -13.73 10.05
C GLN A 47 -18.25 -13.88 8.96
N LEU A 48 -18.68 -14.20 7.74
CA LEU A 48 -17.82 -14.18 6.56
C LEU A 48 -17.74 -12.75 5.98
N PRO A 49 -16.66 -12.42 5.24
CA PRO A 49 -16.59 -11.16 4.51
C PRO A 49 -17.72 -11.04 3.49
N ASP A 50 -18.30 -9.84 3.35
CA ASP A 50 -19.41 -9.58 2.42
C ASP A 50 -19.00 -9.77 0.95
N LYS A 51 -17.70 -9.62 0.65
CA LYS A 51 -17.14 -9.74 -0.69
C LYS A 51 -15.99 -10.74 -0.70
N ARG A 52 -15.81 -11.40 -1.84
CA ARG A 52 -14.63 -12.26 -2.08
C ARG A 52 -13.34 -11.48 -2.30
N HIS A 53 -13.44 -10.23 -2.77
CA HIS A 53 -12.29 -9.38 -3.07
C HIS A 53 -12.48 -7.99 -2.47
N TYR A 54 -11.46 -7.52 -1.76
CA TYR A 54 -11.35 -6.15 -1.25
C TYR A 54 -10.12 -5.51 -1.88
N TYR A 55 -10.34 -4.44 -2.64
CA TYR A 55 -9.28 -3.66 -3.27
C TYR A 55 -8.95 -2.48 -2.35
N LEU A 56 -7.69 -2.37 -1.97
CA LEU A 56 -7.17 -1.29 -1.14
C LEU A 56 -6.46 -0.27 -2.02
N ASP A 57 -6.28 0.93 -1.49
CA ASP A 57 -5.57 2.00 -2.18
C ASP A 57 -4.10 1.63 -2.41
N PHE A 58 -3.52 2.25 -3.43
CA PHE A 58 -2.13 2.08 -3.84
C PHE A 58 -1.41 3.41 -3.86
N HIS A 59 -0.10 3.39 -3.60
CA HIS A 59 0.74 4.58 -3.65
C HIS A 59 1.28 4.76 -5.07
N TYR A 60 1.01 5.93 -5.67
CA TYR A 60 1.56 6.28 -6.98
C TYR A 60 2.79 7.18 -6.80
N CYS A 61 3.97 6.61 -7.02
CA CYS A 61 5.23 7.33 -6.90
C CYS A 61 5.72 7.80 -8.28
N THR A 62 6.01 9.09 -8.35
CA THR A 62 6.66 9.77 -9.47
C THR A 62 8.00 10.33 -9.00
N VAL A 63 8.78 10.90 -9.93
CA VAL A 63 10.06 11.53 -9.59
C VAL A 63 9.86 12.68 -8.59
N GLU A 64 8.73 13.39 -8.64
CA GLU A 64 8.46 14.53 -7.76
C GLU A 64 8.20 14.13 -6.30
N ASN A 65 7.65 12.94 -6.05
CA ASN A 65 7.25 12.49 -4.70
C ASN A 65 8.03 11.25 -4.20
N ALA A 66 9.10 10.85 -4.89
CA ALA A 66 9.86 9.64 -4.60
C ALA A 66 10.43 9.57 -3.17
N SER A 67 10.63 10.71 -2.50
CA SER A 67 11.08 10.80 -1.11
C SER A 67 9.98 10.63 -0.06
N THR A 68 8.73 10.98 -0.39
CA THR A 68 7.59 10.99 0.55
C THR A 68 6.53 9.92 0.22
N CYS A 69 6.68 9.19 -0.89
CA CYS A 69 5.69 8.22 -1.35
C CYS A 69 5.47 7.02 -0.39
N LYS A 70 6.37 6.81 0.57
CA LYS A 70 6.29 5.75 1.58
C LYS A 70 5.75 6.22 2.94
N ASP A 71 5.56 7.51 3.12
CA ASP A 71 5.14 8.03 4.41
C ASP A 71 3.65 7.74 4.62
N ASN A 72 3.37 6.62 5.29
CA ASN A 72 2.07 6.26 5.84
C ASN A 72 1.63 7.16 7.01
N THR A 73 2.29 8.31 7.23
CA THR A 73 1.96 9.24 8.32
C THR A 73 0.55 9.81 8.21
N LEU A 74 -0.07 9.76 7.02
CA LEU A 74 -1.45 10.20 6.80
C LEU A 74 -2.51 9.17 7.22
N GLU A 75 -2.21 7.86 7.26
CA GLU A 75 -3.21 6.85 7.68
C GLU A 75 -3.33 6.70 9.20
N LEU A 76 -2.32 7.16 9.96
CA LEU A 76 -2.33 7.11 11.43
C LEU A 76 -2.91 8.38 12.10
N GLN A 77 -3.29 9.39 11.30
CA GLN A 77 -3.91 10.62 11.80
C GLN A 77 -5.44 10.60 11.77
N ASP A 78 -6.06 9.66 11.05
CA ASP A 78 -7.52 9.50 11.00
C ASP A 78 -8.08 8.58 12.12
N GLU A 79 -7.22 8.09 13.02
CA GLU A 79 -7.60 7.28 14.20
C GLU A 79 -7.28 7.97 15.54
N GLN A 80 -7.18 9.31 15.58
CA GLN A 80 -7.11 10.12 16.82
C GLN A 80 -8.21 11.17 16.92
#